data_AF-A0A4R4WCZ3-F1
#
_entry.id   AF-A0A4R4WCZ3-F1
#
_cell.length_a   1.000
_cell.length_b   1.000
_cell.length_c   1.000
_cell.angle_alpha   90.00
_cell.angle_beta   90.00
_cell.angle_gamma   90.00
#
_symmetry.space_group_name_H-M   'P 1'
#
loop_
_entity.id
_entity.type
_entity.pdbx_description
1 polymer ?
#
loop_
_entity_poly.entity_id
_entity_poly.type
_entity_poly.pdbx_seq_one_letter_code
_entity_poly.pdbx_strand_id
1 'polypeptide(L)'
;MSNPVGTTPSKAPPKGPKQVKPTGDAINVHKARWAKAKPVAKGKKLQLTWQSGVEPCTVLDRVKVKETSKRVTVTLYEGTSPKAKNVSCIMIAIEKTTTVKLKKPLGERKVVDGAKP
;
A
#
# COMPACT_ATOMS: atom_id res chain seq x y z
N MET A 1 -23.46 41.92 16.85
CA MET A 1 -22.25 41.23 17.36
C MET A 1 -21.78 40.29 16.25
N SER A 2 -20.65 40.58 15.58
CA SER A 2 -20.10 39.73 14.52
C SER A 2 -19.00 38.86 15.12
N ASN A 3 -19.17 37.54 15.07
CA ASN A 3 -18.11 36.59 15.42
C ASN A 3 -17.13 36.45 14.24
N PRO A 4 -15.80 36.39 14.46
CA PRO A 4 -14.85 36.12 13.39
C PRO A 4 -14.87 34.63 13.06
N VAL A 5 -15.05 34.29 11.77
CA VAL A 5 -14.86 32.92 11.27
C VAL A 5 -13.36 32.63 11.28
N GLY A 6 -12.93 31.75 12.18
CA GLY A 6 -11.57 31.23 12.21
C GLY A 6 -11.31 30.37 10.97
N THR A 7 -10.49 30.88 10.05
CA THR A 7 -10.04 30.16 8.86
C THR A 7 -9.07 29.06 9.30
N THR A 8 -9.56 27.83 9.46
CA THR A 8 -8.68 26.67 9.60
C THR A 8 -8.04 26.42 8.22
N PRO A 9 -6.70 26.36 8.09
CA PRO A 9 -6.08 26.06 6.80
C PRO A 9 -6.48 24.64 6.35
N SER A 10 -7.29 24.54 5.30
CA SER A 10 -7.58 23.27 4.63
C SER A 10 -6.29 22.76 3.99
N LYS A 11 -5.66 21.77 4.60
CA LYS A 11 -4.45 21.13 4.07
C LYS A 11 -4.82 20.47 2.75
N ALA A 12 -4.28 21.00 1.65
CA ALA A 12 -4.47 20.43 0.32
C ALA A 12 -4.21 18.92 0.34
N PRO A 13 -5.03 18.10 -0.37
CA PRO A 13 -4.81 16.67 -0.46
C PRO A 13 -3.36 16.40 -0.89
N PRO A 14 -2.67 15.43 -0.27
CA PRO A 14 -1.32 15.08 -0.68
C PRO A 14 -1.30 14.76 -2.18
N LYS A 15 -0.43 15.42 -2.94
CA LYS A 15 -0.19 15.05 -4.34
C LYS A 15 0.58 13.71 -4.36
N GLY A 16 -0.07 12.64 -4.83
CA GLY A 16 0.56 11.32 -5.02
C GLY A 16 -0.30 10.13 -4.58
N PRO A 17 0.18 8.89 -4.78
CA PRO A 17 -0.53 7.68 -4.36
C PRO A 17 -0.90 7.71 -2.87
N LYS A 18 -2.06 7.15 -2.51
CA LYS A 18 -2.48 7.04 -1.11
C LYS A 18 -1.52 6.13 -0.36
N GLN A 19 -0.79 6.67 0.62
CA GLN A 19 0.05 5.85 1.49
C GLN A 19 -0.81 4.99 2.42
N VAL A 20 -0.58 3.67 2.42
CA VAL A 20 -1.31 2.70 3.25
C VAL A 20 -0.37 1.83 4.06
N LYS A 21 -0.85 1.39 5.22
CA LYS A 21 -0.16 0.45 6.11
C LYS A 21 -0.95 -0.86 6.18
N PRO A 22 -0.27 -2.01 6.36
CA PRO A 22 -0.92 -3.28 6.66
C PRO A 22 -1.85 -3.17 7.88
N THR A 23 -3.05 -3.73 7.75
CA THR A 23 -4.06 -3.81 8.82
C THR A 23 -3.95 -5.11 9.60
N GLY A 24 -3.62 -6.22 8.92
CA GLY A 24 -3.36 -7.53 9.51
C GLY A 24 -4.60 -8.33 9.93
N ASP A 25 -5.79 -7.79 9.71
CA ASP A 25 -7.08 -8.38 10.13
C ASP A 25 -8.06 -8.54 8.96
N ALA A 26 -7.59 -8.43 7.71
CA ALA A 26 -8.48 -8.50 6.56
C ALA A 26 -9.04 -9.92 6.36
N ILE A 27 -10.27 -10.00 5.87
CA ILE A 27 -10.91 -11.25 5.45
C ILE A 27 -10.84 -11.41 3.93
N ASN A 28 -11.03 -12.64 3.43
CA ASN A 28 -10.96 -12.97 2.00
C ASN A 28 -9.64 -12.52 1.34
N VAL A 29 -8.54 -12.77 2.05
CA VAL A 29 -7.22 -12.28 1.66
C VAL A 29 -6.72 -12.98 0.40
N HIS A 30 -6.31 -12.18 -0.58
CA HIS A 30 -5.75 -12.65 -1.85
C HIS A 30 -4.50 -11.84 -2.21
N LYS A 31 -3.71 -12.36 -3.16
CA LYS A 31 -2.52 -11.67 -3.64
C LYS A 31 -2.90 -10.51 -4.55
N ALA A 32 -2.30 -9.35 -4.33
CA ALA A 32 -2.42 -8.19 -5.23
C ALA A 32 -1.11 -8.00 -6.01
N ARG A 33 -1.25 -7.74 -7.32
CA ARG A 33 -0.12 -7.38 -8.18
C ARG A 33 0.25 -5.93 -7.96
N TRP A 34 1.55 -5.64 -7.94
CA TRP A 34 2.02 -4.26 -7.93
C TRP A 34 2.47 -3.82 -9.31
N ALA A 35 2.27 -2.53 -9.60
CA ALA A 35 2.64 -1.92 -10.87
C ALA A 35 4.10 -1.44 -10.86
N LYS A 36 4.55 -0.88 -9.74
CA LYS A 36 5.90 -0.32 -9.60
C LYS A 36 6.51 -0.70 -8.26
N ALA A 37 7.83 -0.90 -8.27
CA ALA A 37 8.65 -1.09 -7.09
C ALA A 37 9.91 -0.23 -7.19
N LYS A 38 10.03 0.79 -6.34
CA LYS A 38 11.13 1.76 -6.37
C LYS A 38 12.01 1.61 -5.11
N PRO A 39 13.32 1.38 -5.25
CA PRO A 39 14.22 1.45 -4.10
C PRO A 39 14.29 2.88 -3.57
N VAL A 40 14.20 3.03 -2.26
CA VAL A 40 14.29 4.32 -1.56
C VAL A 40 15.23 4.19 -0.36
N ALA A 41 15.56 5.31 0.30
CA ALA A 41 16.45 5.33 1.46
C ALA A 41 17.79 4.58 1.20
N LYS A 42 18.49 4.95 0.11
CA LYS A 42 19.74 4.31 -0.34
C LYS A 42 19.59 2.79 -0.52
N GLY A 43 18.42 2.35 -1.02
CA GLY A 43 18.10 0.94 -1.27
C GLY A 43 17.76 0.12 -0.03
N LYS A 44 17.73 0.71 1.18
CA LYS A 44 17.35 -0.01 2.42
C LYS A 44 15.85 -0.26 2.53
N LYS A 45 15.05 0.40 1.71
CA LYS A 45 13.60 0.25 1.66
C LYS A 45 13.13 0.13 0.22
N LEU A 46 11.98 -0.50 0.03
CA LEU A 46 11.31 -0.60 -1.25
C LEU A 46 9.92 0.01 -1.13
N GLN A 47 9.65 1.02 -1.95
CA GLN A 47 8.32 1.61 -2.09
C GLN A 47 7.57 0.86 -3.21
N LEU A 48 6.42 0.28 -2.87
CA LEU A 48 5.53 -0.35 -3.83
C LEU A 48 4.39 0.59 -4.18
N THR A 49 3.96 0.54 -5.44
CA THR A 49 2.78 1.25 -5.94
C THR A 49 1.90 0.30 -6.74
N TRP A 50 0.60 0.30 -6.46
CA TRP A 50 -0.38 -0.56 -7.11
C TRP A 50 -1.76 0.10 -7.17
N GLN A 51 -2.64 -0.44 -8.01
CA GLN A 51 -4.04 -0.04 -8.11
C GLN A 51 -4.88 -0.97 -7.24
N SER A 52 -5.80 -0.44 -6.45
CA SER A 52 -6.62 -1.22 -5.52
C SER A 52 -7.92 -0.51 -5.16
N GLY A 53 -8.90 -1.26 -4.67
CA GLY A 53 -10.18 -0.74 -4.20
C GLY A 53 -10.06 0.22 -3.02
N VAL A 54 -11.15 0.91 -2.69
CA VAL A 54 -11.19 1.85 -1.56
C VAL A 54 -11.47 1.13 -0.24
N GLU A 55 -10.92 1.67 0.85
CA GLU A 55 -11.24 1.21 2.21
C GLU A 55 -12.67 1.64 2.58
N PRO A 56 -13.43 0.85 3.38
CA PRO A 56 -13.02 -0.39 4.06
C PRO A 56 -13.13 -1.66 3.21
N CYS A 57 -13.65 -1.54 1.98
CA CYS A 57 -13.94 -2.67 1.10
C CYS A 57 -12.68 -3.40 0.60
N THR A 58 -11.58 -2.66 0.42
CA THR A 58 -10.25 -3.23 0.15
C THR A 58 -9.19 -2.55 1.00
N VAL A 59 -8.63 -3.31 1.94
CA VAL A 59 -7.50 -2.93 2.80
C VAL A 59 -6.26 -3.73 2.42
N LEU A 60 -5.08 -3.14 2.68
CA LEU A 60 -3.83 -3.90 2.68
C LEU A 60 -3.80 -4.76 3.96
N ASP A 61 -3.76 -6.08 3.79
CA ASP A 61 -3.66 -7.02 4.91
C ASP A 61 -2.23 -7.11 5.41
N ARG A 62 -1.31 -7.52 4.53
CA ARG A 62 0.10 -7.74 4.84
C ARG A 62 0.97 -7.60 3.61
N VAL A 63 2.27 -7.43 3.83
CA VAL A 63 3.29 -7.49 2.79
C VAL A 63 4.32 -8.55 3.16
N LYS A 64 4.47 -9.57 2.32
CA LYS A 64 5.49 -10.62 2.51
C LYS A 64 6.72 -10.28 1.67
N VAL A 65 7.88 -10.22 2.30
CA VAL A 65 9.18 -9.99 1.65
C VAL A 65 10.04 -11.25 1.83
N LYS A 66 10.41 -11.89 0.72
CA LYS A 66 11.38 -13.00 0.70
C LYS A 66 12.66 -12.50 0.04
N GLU A 67 13.76 -12.50 0.77
CA GLU A 67 15.07 -12.06 0.29
C GLU A 67 16.00 -13.25 0.07
N THR A 68 16.71 -13.20 -1.05
CA THR A 68 17.83 -14.09 -1.40
C THR A 68 19.03 -13.24 -1.81
N SER A 69 20.16 -13.88 -2.12
CA SER A 69 21.35 -13.18 -2.64
C SER A 69 21.11 -12.52 -4.00
N LYS A 70 20.19 -13.04 -4.82
CA LYS A 70 19.94 -12.55 -6.19
C LYS A 70 18.61 -11.81 -6.38
N ARG A 71 17.63 -12.06 -5.50
CA ARG A 71 16.24 -11.62 -5.68
C ARG A 71 15.59 -11.17 -4.38
N VAL A 72 14.72 -10.17 -4.51
CA VAL A 72 13.77 -9.73 -3.48
C VAL A 72 12.37 -9.94 -4.03
N THR A 73 11.67 -10.96 -3.53
CA THR A 73 10.28 -11.21 -3.91
C THR A 73 9.37 -10.51 -2.93
N VAL A 74 8.54 -9.59 -3.41
CA VAL A 74 7.55 -8.90 -2.58
C VAL A 74 6.14 -9.26 -3.04
N THR A 75 5.30 -9.70 -2.10
CA THR A 75 3.91 -10.06 -2.34
C THR A 75 3.01 -9.18 -1.48
N LEU A 76 2.14 -8.42 -2.12
CA LEU A 76 1.05 -7.70 -1.45
C LEU A 76 -0.12 -8.65 -1.23
N TYR A 77 -0.76 -8.54 -0.09
CA TYR A 77 -2.00 -9.24 0.21
C TYR A 77 -3.06 -8.22 0.59
N GLU A 78 -4.19 -8.28 -0.08
CA GLU A 78 -5.33 -7.40 0.18
C GLU A 78 -6.56 -8.24 0.48
N GLY A 79 -7.52 -7.63 1.15
CA GLY A 79 -8.78 -8.25 1.51
C GLY A 79 -9.78 -7.20 1.96
N THR A 80 -10.90 -7.66 2.49
CA THR A 80 -11.95 -6.79 3.01
C THR A 80 -11.74 -6.54 4.50
N SER A 81 -11.91 -5.31 4.96
CA SER A 81 -11.87 -5.04 6.40
C SER A 81 -13.07 -5.69 7.09
N PRO A 82 -12.91 -6.28 8.28
CA PRO A 82 -14.05 -6.70 9.10
C PRO A 82 -15.06 -5.58 9.40
N LYS A 83 -14.63 -4.32 9.28
CA LYS A 83 -15.43 -3.11 9.46
C LYS A 83 -16.29 -2.75 8.25
N ALA A 84 -16.15 -3.44 7.12
CA ALA A 84 -16.96 -3.21 5.93
C ALA A 84 -18.39 -3.81 6.03
N LYS A 85 -18.75 -4.39 7.18
CA LYS A 85 -20.12 -4.88 7.42
C LYS A 85 -21.12 -3.73 7.21
N ASN A 86 -22.10 -3.96 6.35
CA ASN A 86 -23.13 -2.99 5.96
C ASN A 86 -22.63 -1.75 5.19
N VAL A 87 -21.44 -1.83 4.57
CA VAL A 87 -20.93 -0.77 3.70
C VAL A 87 -21.14 -1.15 2.24
N SER A 88 -21.78 -0.27 1.47
CA SER A 88 -21.88 -0.42 0.02
C SER A 88 -20.51 -0.14 -0.63
N CYS A 89 -19.95 -1.17 -1.25
CA CYS A 89 -18.63 -1.09 -1.87
C CYS A 89 -18.71 -0.59 -3.31
N ILE A 90 -18.19 0.61 -3.54
CA ILE A 90 -18.01 1.14 -4.90
C ILE A 90 -16.81 0.48 -5.59
N MET A 91 -16.95 0.25 -6.90
CA MET A 91 -15.90 -0.33 -7.73
C MET A 91 -15.02 0.76 -8.33
N ILE A 92 -14.15 1.35 -7.52
CA ILE A 92 -13.14 2.33 -7.96
C ILE A 92 -11.75 1.83 -7.59
N ALA A 93 -10.83 1.86 -8.56
CA ALA A 93 -9.42 1.64 -8.32
C ALA A 93 -8.71 2.97 -8.04
N ILE A 94 -7.97 3.03 -6.93
CA ILE A 94 -7.09 4.13 -6.59
C ILE A 94 -5.64 3.66 -6.56
N GLU A 95 -4.72 4.58 -6.88
CA GLU A 95 -3.29 4.31 -6.73
C GLU A 95 -2.91 4.35 -5.25
N LYS A 96 -2.41 3.23 -4.72
CA LYS A 96 -1.91 3.09 -3.35
C LYS A 96 -0.40 2.93 -3.34
N THR A 97 0.22 3.28 -2.22
CA THR A 97 1.63 3.00 -1.98
C THR A 97 1.89 2.50 -0.56
N THR A 98 2.88 1.62 -0.42
CA THR A 98 3.41 1.19 0.89
C THR A 98 4.91 1.02 0.80
N THR A 99 5.61 1.10 1.93
CA THR A 99 7.07 1.00 1.97
C THR A 99 7.48 -0.11 2.93
N VAL A 100 8.28 -1.05 2.43
CA VAL A 100 8.84 -2.15 3.23
C VAL A 100 10.33 -1.93 3.48
N LYS A 101 10.79 -2.38 4.65
CA LYS A 101 12.22 -2.43 4.98
C LYS A 101 12.83 -3.72 4.41
N LEU A 102 14.04 -3.62 3.88
CA LEU A 102 14.83 -4.78 3.47
C LEU A 102 15.87 -5.12 4.55
N LYS A 103 16.22 -6.40 4.68
CA LYS A 103 17.26 -6.90 5.60
C LYS A 103 18.64 -6.40 5.20
N LYS A 104 18.88 -6.25 3.88
CA LYS A 104 20.10 -5.64 3.30
C LYS A 104 19.69 -4.63 2.22
N PRO A 105 20.53 -3.61 1.90
CA PRO A 105 20.27 -2.71 0.77
C PRO A 105 20.04 -3.48 -0.54
N LEU A 106 19.15 -3.00 -1.43
CA LEU A 106 18.74 -3.72 -2.64
C LEU A 106 19.94 -4.16 -3.51
N GLY A 107 20.89 -3.25 -3.78
CA GLY A 107 22.01 -3.51 -4.67
C GLY A 107 21.52 -3.90 -6.07
N GLU A 108 22.17 -4.89 -6.67
CA GLU A 108 21.84 -5.41 -8.01
C GLU A 108 20.73 -6.48 -7.99
N ARG A 109 20.14 -6.77 -6.81
CA ARG A 109 19.13 -7.82 -6.68
C ARG A 109 17.88 -7.47 -7.46
N LYS A 110 17.36 -8.45 -8.20
CA LYS A 110 16.12 -8.29 -8.96
C LYS A 110 14.92 -8.26 -8.02
N VAL A 111 14.06 -7.25 -8.16
CA VAL A 111 12.76 -7.19 -7.49
C VAL A 111 11.75 -8.00 -8.29
N VAL A 112 11.03 -8.91 -7.63
CA VAL A 112 10.06 -9.82 -8.26
C VAL A 112 8.71 -9.68 -7.57
N ASP A 113 7.65 -9.61 -8.37
CA ASP A 113 6.28 -9.60 -7.87
C ASP A 113 5.85 -11.04 -7.55
N GLY A 114 5.55 -11.32 -6.27
CA GLY A 114 5.11 -12.65 -5.84
C GLY A 114 3.64 -12.97 -6.14
N ALA A 115 2.91 -12.02 -6.74
CA ALA A 115 1.58 -12.22 -7.29
C ALA A 115 1.57 -12.49 -8.80
N LYS A 116 2.72 -12.43 -9.48
CA LYS A 116 2.83 -12.89 -10.87
C LYS A 116 2.80 -14.43 -10.91
N PRO A 117 2.10 -15.03 -11.88
CA PRO A 117 2.14 -16.47 -12.13
C PRO A 117 3.55 -16.94 -12.52
#